data_AF-A0A9X1QH16-F1
#
_entry.id   AF-A0A9X1QH16-F1
#
_cell.length_a   1.000
_cell.length_b   1.000
_cell.length_c   1.000
_cell.angle_alpha   90.00
_cell.angle_beta   90.00
_cell.angle_gamma   90.00
#
_symmetry.space_group_name_H-M   'P 1'
#
loop_
_entity.id
_entity.type
_entity.pdbx_description
1 polymer ?
#
loop_
_entity_poly.entity_id
_entity_poly.type
_entity_poly.pdbx_seq_one_letter_code
_entity_poly.pdbx_strand_id
1 'polypeptide(L)'
;MNAPTYIPVFRLRQQEKNVLTSFDFGSAIYPYIEIFKHFEQLPRAPKANSKAKPKAPKQFHEIYLPIIRQIKSQKVFVDLPIHLKVSNKMKPEVIEFLRGVVEKRDVRTSHLLSLRSAREKIIPVISTYSQRTGEPNSIKLQEADLRLTFNTLAFRTSELTFTNDMNQINVVLQPHDYLIVDLEENCLGDVDDMDTIQFMLDHLKSFNGCHVVLLNSPINHKITNTGLDHAEIIDSVDNSLLEKFRAFGAHSFADHVRFPKNRVVMN
;
A
#
# COMPACT_ATOMS: atom_id res chain seq x y z
N MET A 1 -7.39 -20.69 5.15
CA MET A 1 -7.90 -19.36 4.79
C MET A 1 -7.90 -19.26 3.28
N ASN A 2 -8.91 -18.64 2.68
CA ASN A 2 -8.86 -18.32 1.25
C ASN A 2 -7.86 -17.17 1.07
N ALA A 3 -6.90 -17.35 0.17
CA ALA A 3 -5.96 -16.32 -0.21
C ALA A 3 -6.58 -15.41 -1.29
N PRO A 4 -6.21 -14.13 -1.38
CA PRO A 4 -6.73 -13.25 -2.40
C PRO A 4 -6.23 -13.68 -3.78
N THR A 5 -7.07 -13.52 -4.80
CA THR A 5 -6.67 -13.66 -6.20
C THR A 5 -6.15 -12.34 -6.77
N TYR A 6 -6.71 -11.22 -6.29
CA TYR A 6 -6.39 -9.86 -6.72
C TYR A 6 -6.37 -8.89 -5.53
N ILE A 7 -5.47 -7.92 -5.57
CA ILE A 7 -5.26 -6.92 -4.53
C ILE A 7 -5.24 -5.52 -5.17
N PRO A 8 -6.37 -4.80 -5.17
CA PRO A 8 -6.40 -3.42 -5.64
C PRO A 8 -5.73 -2.49 -4.62
N VAL A 9 -4.74 -1.73 -5.06
CA VAL A 9 -3.99 -0.78 -4.21
C VAL A 9 -4.59 0.62 -4.30
N PHE A 10 -5.18 1.07 -3.20
CA PHE A 10 -5.82 2.37 -3.06
C PHE A 10 -4.96 3.34 -2.26
N ARG A 11 -4.57 4.45 -2.88
CA ARG A 11 -4.05 5.60 -2.14
C ARG A 11 -5.21 6.40 -1.56
N LEU A 12 -5.42 6.29 -0.24
CA LEU A 12 -6.67 6.65 0.41
C LEU A 12 -6.98 8.17 0.40
N ARG A 13 -7.48 8.69 -0.73
CA ARG A 13 -8.10 10.02 -0.84
C ARG A 13 -9.61 9.87 -0.79
N GLN A 14 -10.32 10.98 -1.00
CA GLN A 14 -11.77 11.01 -0.83
C GLN A 14 -12.51 10.14 -1.86
N GLN A 15 -12.04 10.09 -3.12
CA GLN A 15 -12.69 9.30 -4.17
C GLN A 15 -12.47 7.79 -3.95
N GLU A 16 -11.22 7.41 -3.66
CA GLU A 16 -10.81 6.05 -3.31
C GLU A 16 -11.57 5.56 -2.07
N LYS A 17 -11.71 6.42 -1.05
CA LYS A 17 -12.52 6.12 0.14
C LYS A 17 -13.96 5.79 -0.24
N ASN A 18 -14.58 6.57 -1.12
CA ASN A 18 -15.98 6.34 -1.50
C ASN A 18 -16.16 4.96 -2.14
N VAL A 19 -15.24 4.54 -3.02
CA VAL A 19 -15.26 3.20 -3.63
C VAL A 19 -15.02 2.12 -2.58
N LEU A 20 -13.97 2.25 -1.77
CA LEU A 20 -13.63 1.30 -0.72
C LEU A 20 -14.79 1.02 0.23
N THR A 21 -15.61 2.03 0.54
CA THR A 21 -16.75 1.88 1.46
C THR A 21 -18.08 1.52 0.78
N SER A 22 -18.17 1.58 -0.55
CA SER A 22 -19.42 1.29 -1.28
C SER A 22 -19.39 -0.05 -2.00
N PHE A 23 -18.21 -0.49 -2.45
CA PHE A 23 -18.03 -1.74 -3.19
C PHE A 23 -17.93 -2.96 -2.27
N ASP A 24 -18.40 -4.12 -2.75
CA ASP A 24 -18.26 -5.41 -2.08
C ASP A 24 -17.17 -6.25 -2.76
N PHE A 25 -16.04 -6.39 -2.08
CA PHE A 25 -14.87 -7.12 -2.55
C PHE A 25 -14.99 -8.64 -2.29
N GLY A 26 -15.99 -9.07 -1.52
CA GLY A 26 -16.19 -10.48 -1.19
C GLY A 26 -15.01 -11.12 -0.45
N SER A 27 -14.77 -12.41 -0.71
CA SER A 27 -13.73 -13.20 -0.05
C SER A 27 -12.45 -13.39 -0.87
N ALA A 28 -12.45 -13.01 -2.15
CA ALA A 28 -11.34 -13.27 -3.08
C ALA A 28 -10.48 -12.03 -3.37
N ILE A 29 -10.93 -10.84 -2.97
CA ILE A 29 -10.23 -9.58 -3.21
C ILE A 29 -9.97 -8.90 -1.87
N TYR A 30 -8.70 -8.68 -1.56
CA TYR A 30 -8.27 -8.01 -0.33
C TYR A 30 -7.70 -6.64 -0.69
N PRO A 31 -8.43 -5.53 -0.48
CA PRO A 31 -7.92 -4.21 -0.81
C PRO A 31 -6.66 -3.88 0.00
N TYR A 32 -5.70 -3.23 -0.67
CA TYR A 32 -4.54 -2.62 -0.03
C TYR A 32 -4.78 -1.13 0.08
N ILE A 33 -4.71 -0.57 1.30
CA ILE A 33 -4.86 0.87 1.53
C ILE A 33 -3.54 1.53 1.92
N GLU A 34 -3.14 2.55 1.17
CA GLU A 34 -2.04 3.45 1.52
C GLU A 34 -2.59 4.70 2.21
N ILE A 35 -2.24 4.87 3.49
CA ILE A 35 -2.57 6.06 4.29
C ILE A 35 -1.38 7.01 4.29
N PHE A 36 -1.51 8.15 3.63
CA PHE A 36 -0.40 9.07 3.33
C PHE A 36 -0.63 10.51 3.81
N LYS A 37 -1.67 10.73 4.63
CA LYS A 37 -1.98 12.02 5.27
C LYS A 37 -2.86 11.80 6.50
N HIS A 38 -3.02 12.80 7.36
CA HIS A 38 -4.18 12.83 8.26
C HIS A 38 -5.42 13.23 7.43
N PHE A 39 -6.57 12.54 7.58
CA PHE A 39 -7.84 13.08 7.06
C PHE A 39 -8.25 14.25 7.94
N GLU A 40 -7.65 15.41 7.72
CA GLU A 40 -8.12 16.62 8.34
C GLU A 40 -9.17 17.27 7.44
N GLN A 41 -10.41 17.30 7.92
CA GLN A 41 -11.04 18.60 7.97
C GLN A 41 -10.28 19.35 9.06
N LEU A 42 -9.44 20.32 8.68
CA LEU A 42 -8.94 21.31 9.63
C LEU A 42 -10.15 21.76 10.47
N PRO A 43 -10.04 21.85 11.81
CA PRO A 43 -11.11 22.38 12.63
C PRO A 43 -11.59 23.68 11.98
N ARG A 44 -12.86 23.73 11.56
CA ARG A 44 -13.38 24.93 10.90
C ARG A 44 -13.04 26.11 11.79
N ALA A 45 -12.35 27.11 11.24
CA ALA A 45 -12.11 28.35 11.95
C ALA A 45 -13.46 28.82 12.52
N PRO A 46 -13.55 29.12 13.82
CA PRO A 46 -14.81 29.54 14.41
C PRO A 46 -15.33 30.72 13.60
N LYS A 47 -16.58 30.64 13.15
CA LYS A 47 -17.23 31.79 12.50
C LYS A 47 -17.19 32.94 13.52
N ALA A 48 -16.97 34.17 13.06
CA ALA A 48 -16.75 35.35 13.91
C ALA A 48 -17.81 35.57 15.02
N ASN A 49 -18.98 34.92 14.94
CA ASN A 49 -20.06 34.98 15.94
C ASN A 49 -20.44 33.63 16.59
N SER A 50 -19.66 32.56 16.42
CA SER A 50 -20.00 31.25 17.03
C SER A 50 -19.29 31.04 18.37
N LYS A 51 -20.07 30.84 19.45
CA LYS A 51 -19.58 30.39 20.76
C LYS A 51 -19.13 28.91 20.78
N ALA A 52 -19.01 28.27 19.61
CA ALA A 52 -18.66 26.87 19.51
C ALA A 52 -17.17 26.69 19.83
N LYS A 53 -16.87 25.91 20.88
CA LYS A 53 -15.48 25.51 21.19
C LYS A 53 -14.88 24.76 19.98
N PRO A 54 -13.63 25.04 19.61
CA PRO A 54 -12.96 24.28 18.55
C PRO A 54 -12.97 22.79 18.93
N LYS A 55 -13.46 21.94 18.01
CA LYS A 55 -13.41 20.49 18.20
C LYS A 55 -11.95 20.06 18.27
N ALA A 56 -11.62 19.22 19.25
CA ALA A 56 -10.31 18.60 19.33
C ALA A 56 -9.99 17.85 18.02
N PRO A 57 -8.73 17.87 17.56
CA PRO A 57 -8.31 17.10 16.40
C PRO A 57 -8.57 15.62 16.67
N LYS A 58 -9.11 14.93 15.66
CA LYS A 58 -9.37 13.50 15.76
C LYS A 58 -8.06 12.73 15.75
N GLN A 59 -7.98 11.72 16.60
CA GLN A 59 -6.87 10.78 16.60
C GLN A 59 -6.90 9.88 15.36
N PHE A 60 -5.74 9.32 14.99
CA PHE A 60 -5.59 8.48 13.80
C PHE A 60 -6.62 7.34 13.74
N HIS A 61 -6.75 6.58 14.83
CA HIS A 61 -7.69 5.46 14.90
C HIS A 61 -9.17 5.89 14.79
N GLU A 62 -9.53 7.07 15.31
CA GLU A 62 -10.90 7.62 15.22
C GLU A 62 -11.29 7.96 13.77
N ILE A 63 -10.30 8.18 12.92
CA ILE A 63 -10.48 8.46 11.50
C ILE A 63 -10.54 7.16 10.70
N TYR A 64 -9.56 6.28 10.88
CA TYR A 64 -9.33 5.15 9.96
C TYR A 64 -10.06 3.87 10.35
N LEU A 65 -10.30 3.61 11.64
CA LEU A 65 -11.06 2.41 12.05
C LEU A 65 -12.47 2.36 11.46
N PRO A 66 -13.27 3.46 11.46
CA PRO A 66 -14.59 3.43 10.84
C PRO A 66 -14.53 3.08 9.35
N ILE A 67 -13.53 3.61 8.63
CA ILE A 67 -13.34 3.35 7.19
C ILE A 67 -13.01 1.87 6.97
N ILE A 68 -12.01 1.34 7.66
CA ILE A 68 -11.57 -0.06 7.52
C ILE A 68 -12.71 -1.03 7.86
N ARG A 69 -13.50 -0.73 8.89
CA ARG A 69 -14.65 -1.56 9.27
C ARG A 69 -15.71 -1.58 8.18
N GLN A 70 -15.96 -0.46 7.49
CA GLN A 70 -16.95 -0.35 6.42
C GLN A 70 -16.56 -1.06 5.12
N ILE A 71 -15.27 -1.27 4.85
CA ILE A 71 -14.81 -1.98 3.64
C ILE A 71 -15.41 -3.39 3.64
N LYS A 72 -16.20 -3.75 2.63
CA LYS A 72 -16.78 -5.09 2.53
C LYS A 72 -15.75 -6.05 1.92
N SER A 73 -14.85 -6.55 2.76
CA SER A 73 -13.81 -7.53 2.44
C SER A 73 -13.50 -8.35 3.69
N GLN A 74 -13.06 -9.59 3.50
CA GLN A 74 -12.57 -10.43 4.60
C GLN A 74 -11.31 -9.87 5.26
N LYS A 75 -10.36 -9.36 4.47
CA LYS A 75 -9.10 -8.76 4.94
C LYS A 75 -8.78 -7.47 4.19
N VAL A 76 -7.99 -6.60 4.81
CA VAL A 76 -7.53 -5.33 4.24
C VAL A 76 -6.05 -5.16 4.58
N PHE A 77 -5.19 -4.97 3.58
CA PHE A 77 -3.80 -4.57 3.81
C PHE A 77 -3.75 -3.10 4.17
N VAL A 78 -3.04 -2.74 5.24
CA VAL A 78 -2.93 -1.35 5.70
C VAL A 78 -1.48 -0.93 5.73
N ASP A 79 -1.16 0.10 4.95
CA ASP A 79 0.18 0.65 4.83
C ASP A 79 0.21 2.16 5.15
N LEU A 80 1.31 2.56 5.77
CA LEU A 80 1.79 3.94 5.81
C LEU A 80 3.04 3.99 4.92
N PRO A 81 2.90 4.43 3.66
CA PRO A 81 3.79 4.02 2.58
C PRO A 81 5.16 4.71 2.60
N ILE A 82 6.21 3.98 3.00
CA ILE A 82 7.59 4.48 3.11
C ILE A 82 8.20 4.82 1.74
N HIS A 83 7.78 4.13 0.68
CA HIS A 83 8.27 4.33 -0.69
C HIS A 83 7.82 5.68 -1.30
N LEU A 84 6.86 6.40 -0.70
CA LEU A 84 6.46 7.71 -1.22
C LEU A 84 7.56 8.76 -1.03
N LYS A 85 8.16 9.17 -2.15
CA LYS A 85 9.13 10.27 -2.23
C LYS A 85 8.45 11.62 -1.99
N VAL A 86 8.93 12.38 -1.00
CA VAL A 86 8.42 13.73 -0.71
C VAL A 86 8.80 14.67 -1.85
N SER A 87 7.84 15.46 -2.34
CA SER A 87 8.06 16.49 -3.36
C SER A 87 7.45 17.82 -2.92
N ASN A 88 8.08 18.93 -3.31
CA ASN A 88 7.57 20.28 -3.06
C ASN A 88 6.22 20.56 -3.74
N LYS A 89 5.81 19.72 -4.70
CA LYS A 89 4.49 19.79 -5.34
C LYS A 89 3.37 19.15 -4.50
N MET A 90 3.72 18.42 -3.44
CA MET A 90 2.74 17.82 -2.54
C MET A 90 2.12 18.89 -1.64
N LYS A 91 0.90 18.63 -1.18
CA LYS A 91 0.24 19.52 -0.22
C LYS A 91 0.99 19.51 1.12
N PRO A 92 1.09 20.64 1.83
CA PRO A 92 1.82 20.72 3.10
C PRO A 92 1.43 19.64 4.11
N GLU A 93 0.13 19.34 4.26
CA GLU A 93 -0.37 18.34 5.20
C GLU A 93 0.09 16.91 4.86
N VAL A 94 0.36 16.63 3.58
CA VAL A 94 0.93 15.35 3.15
C VAL A 94 2.41 15.30 3.53
N ILE A 95 3.14 16.38 3.27
CA ILE A 95 4.58 16.48 3.60
C ILE A 95 4.79 16.31 5.11
N GLU A 96 3.99 17.02 5.91
CA GLU A 96 4.02 16.92 7.37
C GLU A 96 3.71 15.52 7.86
N PHE A 97 2.72 14.84 7.28
CA PHE A 97 2.43 13.45 7.63
C PHE A 97 3.57 12.50 7.28
N LEU A 98 4.13 12.63 6.07
CA LEU A 98 5.22 11.76 5.63
C LEU A 98 6.45 11.92 6.52
N ARG A 99 6.83 13.15 6.87
CA ARG A 99 7.99 13.43 7.75
C ARG A 99 7.72 13.13 9.23
N GLY A 100 6.50 13.43 9.70
CA GLY A 100 6.12 13.32 11.10
C GLY A 100 5.78 11.90 11.53
N VAL A 101 5.21 11.10 10.62
CA VAL A 101 4.68 9.76 10.90
C VAL A 101 5.42 8.70 10.09
N VAL A 102 5.42 8.79 8.77
CA VAL A 102 5.90 7.70 7.90
C VAL A 102 7.42 7.50 8.02
N GLU A 103 8.20 8.58 8.09
CA GLU A 103 9.66 8.56 8.22
C GLU A 103 10.17 8.03 9.56
N LYS A 104 9.30 7.87 10.57
CA LYS A 104 9.69 7.48 11.92
C LYS A 104 9.10 6.11 12.25
N ARG A 105 9.93 5.06 12.25
CA ARG A 105 9.51 3.67 12.49
C ARG A 105 8.59 3.53 13.70
N ASP A 106 9.00 4.05 14.86
CA ASP A 106 8.22 3.94 16.10
C ASP A 106 6.85 4.61 16.00
N VAL A 107 6.78 5.78 15.35
CA VAL A 107 5.52 6.51 15.16
C VAL A 107 4.61 5.77 14.18
N ARG A 108 5.16 5.30 13.05
CA ARG A 108 4.44 4.46 12.07
C ARG A 108 3.88 3.20 12.74
N THR A 109 4.69 2.50 13.54
CA THR A 109 4.28 1.33 14.31
C THR A 109 3.17 1.66 15.29
N SER A 110 3.30 2.74 16.06
CA SER A 110 2.26 3.20 17.00
C SER A 110 0.93 3.50 16.30
N HIS A 111 0.96 4.12 15.12
CA HIS A 111 -0.23 4.37 14.30
C HIS A 111 -0.90 3.06 13.86
N LEU A 112 -0.14 2.07 13.39
CA LEU A 112 -0.68 0.75 13.04
C LEU A 112 -1.28 0.04 14.27
N LEU A 113 -0.58 0.05 15.42
CA LEU A 113 -1.06 -0.52 16.67
C LEU A 113 -2.32 0.17 17.19
N SER A 114 -2.51 1.46 16.92
CA SER A 114 -3.76 2.16 17.27
C SER A 114 -5.00 1.58 16.58
N LEU A 115 -4.81 0.82 15.49
CA LEU A 115 -5.87 0.13 14.76
C LEU A 115 -6.17 -1.29 15.27
N ARG A 116 -5.51 -1.74 16.36
CA ARG A 116 -5.62 -3.12 16.90
C ARG A 116 -7.04 -3.63 17.15
N SER A 117 -8.01 -2.74 17.36
CA SER A 117 -9.42 -3.12 17.53
C SER A 117 -10.08 -3.69 16.26
N ALA A 118 -9.36 -3.71 15.14
CA ALA A 118 -9.73 -4.38 13.89
C ALA A 118 -8.66 -5.39 13.43
N ARG A 119 -7.83 -5.92 14.37
CA ARG A 119 -6.72 -6.84 14.07
C ARG A 119 -7.11 -8.09 13.27
N GLU A 120 -8.33 -8.59 13.42
CA GLU A 120 -8.79 -9.76 12.67
C GLU A 120 -9.04 -9.44 11.18
N LYS A 121 -9.23 -8.17 10.84
CA LYS A 121 -9.47 -7.71 9.47
C LYS A 121 -8.22 -7.11 8.82
N ILE A 122 -7.35 -6.51 9.61
CA ILE A 122 -6.17 -5.78 9.13
C ILE A 122 -4.98 -6.73 8.92
N ILE A 123 -4.29 -6.56 7.81
CA ILE A 123 -2.94 -7.08 7.57
C ILE A 123 -2.00 -5.88 7.47
N PRO A 124 -1.24 -5.53 8.52
CA PRO A 124 -0.27 -4.44 8.46
C PRO A 124 0.84 -4.74 7.44
N VAL A 125 1.22 -3.73 6.65
CA VAL A 125 2.33 -3.84 5.70
C VAL A 125 3.60 -3.26 6.32
N ILE A 126 4.68 -4.04 6.31
CA ILE A 126 6.02 -3.68 6.77
C ILE A 126 6.90 -3.44 5.56
N SER A 127 7.67 -2.36 5.57
CA SER A 127 8.66 -2.05 4.56
C SER A 127 9.93 -1.58 5.24
N THR A 128 11.06 -1.73 4.55
CA THR A 128 12.35 -1.30 5.06
C THR A 128 12.46 0.23 5.14
N TYR A 129 13.24 0.69 6.11
CA TYR A 129 13.68 2.07 6.23
C TYR A 129 15.07 2.32 5.63
N SER A 130 15.72 1.29 5.08
CA SER A 130 17.10 1.36 4.58
C SER A 130 17.32 2.49 3.57
N GLN A 131 16.42 2.63 2.59
CA GLN A 131 16.52 3.67 1.55
C GLN A 131 16.19 5.08 2.06
N ARG A 132 15.48 5.19 3.19
CA ARG A 132 14.94 6.48 3.66
C ARG A 132 15.75 7.09 4.79
N THR A 133 16.15 6.28 5.77
CA THR A 133 16.89 6.74 6.95
C THR A 133 18.19 5.96 7.18
N GLY A 134 18.43 4.90 6.40
CA GLY A 134 19.56 3.99 6.63
C GLY A 134 19.39 3.07 7.84
N GLU A 135 18.19 3.04 8.47
CA GLU A 135 17.95 2.24 9.66
C GLU A 135 18.08 0.73 9.37
N PRO A 136 19.09 0.04 9.95
CA PRO A 136 19.29 -1.38 9.73
C PRO A 136 18.24 -2.20 10.49
N ASN A 137 17.96 -3.41 10.02
CA ASN A 137 17.05 -4.36 10.69
C ASN A 137 15.61 -3.83 10.92
N SER A 138 15.21 -2.75 10.25
CA SER A 138 13.93 -2.08 10.48
C SER A 138 12.71 -2.98 10.24
N ILE A 139 12.80 -3.95 9.32
CA ILE A 139 11.75 -4.96 9.11
C ILE A 139 11.62 -5.83 10.37
N LYS A 140 12.72 -6.37 10.89
CA LYS A 140 12.71 -7.25 12.08
C LYS A 140 12.19 -6.50 13.32
N LEU A 141 12.64 -5.26 13.51
CA LEU A 141 12.21 -4.44 14.63
C LEU A 141 10.71 -4.16 14.59
N GLN A 142 10.19 -3.74 13.43
CA GLN A 142 8.77 -3.46 13.29
C GLN A 142 7.90 -4.73 13.31
N GLU A 143 8.41 -5.85 12.79
CA GLU A 143 7.75 -7.15 12.87
C GLU A 143 7.54 -7.56 14.34
N ALA A 144 8.60 -7.48 15.16
CA ALA A 144 8.54 -7.85 16.56
C ALA A 144 7.47 -7.04 17.34
N ASP A 145 7.33 -5.74 17.03
CA ASP A 145 6.32 -4.88 17.65
C ASP A 145 4.89 -5.24 17.20
N LEU A 146 4.69 -5.48 15.90
CA LEU A 146 3.37 -5.69 15.31
C LEU A 146 2.83 -7.11 15.51
N ARG A 147 3.70 -8.13 15.50
CA ARG A 147 3.32 -9.54 15.61
C ARG A 147 2.61 -9.87 16.92
N LEU A 148 2.90 -9.12 17.99
CA LEU A 148 2.22 -9.25 19.28
C LEU A 148 0.70 -8.96 19.20
N THR A 149 0.27 -8.26 18.16
CA THR A 149 -1.12 -7.82 17.98
C THR A 149 -1.78 -8.41 16.74
N PHE A 150 -1.04 -8.55 15.65
CA PHE A 150 -1.55 -8.98 14.36
C PHE A 150 -0.97 -10.35 14.01
N ASN A 151 -1.85 -11.35 13.85
CA ASN A 151 -1.43 -12.70 13.51
C ASN A 151 -0.77 -12.73 12.14
N THR A 152 -1.38 -12.05 11.16
CA THR A 152 -0.89 -11.99 9.77
C THR A 152 -0.24 -10.63 9.48
N LEU A 153 0.96 -10.65 8.93
CA LEU A 153 1.67 -9.47 8.44
C LEU A 153 1.93 -9.58 6.93
N ALA A 154 2.16 -8.45 6.31
CA ALA A 154 2.67 -8.38 4.94
C ALA A 154 4.02 -7.66 4.92
N PHE A 155 4.94 -8.15 4.11
CA PHE A 155 6.26 -7.55 3.91
C PHE A 155 6.34 -7.05 2.47
N ARG A 156 6.57 -5.76 2.28
CA ARG A 156 6.76 -5.16 0.95
C ARG A 156 8.24 -4.87 0.71
N THR A 157 8.73 -5.30 -0.44
CA THR A 157 10.08 -5.04 -0.95
C THR A 157 10.01 -4.58 -2.40
N SER A 158 11.08 -3.99 -2.91
CA SER A 158 11.22 -3.58 -4.30
C SER A 158 12.63 -3.87 -4.83
N GLU A 159 12.85 -3.61 -6.12
CA GLU A 159 14.14 -3.84 -6.80
C GLU A 159 15.34 -3.27 -6.02
N LEU A 160 15.26 -2.00 -5.61
CA LEU A 160 16.32 -1.31 -4.88
C LEU A 160 16.68 -1.90 -3.51
N THR A 161 15.80 -2.70 -2.90
CA THR A 161 16.00 -3.21 -1.53
C THR A 161 15.90 -4.72 -1.40
N PHE A 162 15.58 -5.41 -2.50
CA PHE A 162 15.18 -6.82 -2.51
C PHE A 162 16.10 -7.70 -1.67
N THR A 163 17.40 -7.72 -1.99
CA THR A 163 18.37 -8.60 -1.31
C THR A 163 18.46 -8.31 0.19
N ASN A 164 18.53 -7.04 0.59
CA ASN A 164 18.62 -6.65 1.99
C ASN A 164 17.34 -6.95 2.76
N ASP A 165 16.20 -6.76 2.14
CA ASP A 165 14.90 -6.99 2.74
C ASP A 165 14.63 -8.48 2.89
N MET A 166 14.90 -9.28 1.86
CA MET A 166 14.72 -10.74 1.90
C MET A 166 15.60 -11.39 2.97
N ASN A 167 16.81 -10.89 3.22
CA ASN A 167 17.65 -11.32 4.34
C ASN A 167 17.01 -11.09 5.72
N GLN A 168 16.16 -10.07 5.85
CA GLN A 168 15.42 -9.82 7.09
C GLN A 168 14.10 -10.60 7.12
N ILE A 169 13.35 -10.59 6.03
CA ILE A 169 12.04 -11.23 5.89
C ILE A 169 12.16 -12.73 6.14
N ASN A 170 13.14 -13.41 5.51
CA ASN A 170 13.33 -14.86 5.67
C ASN A 170 13.58 -15.30 7.12
N VAL A 171 13.99 -14.38 8.01
CA VAL A 171 14.21 -14.69 9.43
C VAL A 171 12.94 -14.63 10.25
N VAL A 172 11.97 -13.79 9.87
CA VAL A 172 10.78 -13.46 10.70
C VAL A 172 9.45 -13.89 10.07
N LEU A 173 9.48 -14.27 8.79
CA LEU A 173 8.32 -14.67 8.01
C LEU A 173 7.61 -15.88 8.61
N GLN A 174 6.27 -15.88 8.56
CA GLN A 174 5.43 -17.03 8.87
C GLN A 174 4.63 -17.51 7.65
N PRO A 175 4.21 -18.79 7.59
CA PRO A 175 3.52 -19.36 6.42
C PRO A 175 2.22 -18.66 6.00
N HIS A 176 1.56 -17.96 6.93
CA HIS A 176 0.30 -17.27 6.71
C HIS A 176 0.45 -15.77 6.43
N ASP A 177 1.68 -15.29 6.32
CA ASP A 177 2.01 -13.92 5.94
C ASP A 177 1.93 -13.71 4.42
N TYR A 178 2.22 -12.49 4.00
CA TYR A 178 2.30 -12.09 2.60
C TYR A 178 3.65 -11.47 2.29
N LEU A 179 4.22 -11.82 1.13
CA LEU A 179 5.35 -11.11 0.53
C LEU A 179 4.82 -10.31 -0.66
N ILE A 180 4.91 -8.99 -0.61
CA ILE A 180 4.55 -8.07 -1.68
C ILE A 180 5.83 -7.66 -2.38
N VAL A 181 6.02 -8.11 -3.60
CA VAL A 181 7.14 -7.71 -4.45
C VAL A 181 6.66 -6.63 -5.40
N ASP A 182 7.12 -5.42 -5.17
CA ASP A 182 6.80 -4.26 -5.98
C ASP A 182 7.81 -4.10 -7.11
N LEU A 183 7.31 -4.24 -8.34
CA LEU A 183 8.08 -4.03 -9.56
C LEU A 183 8.25 -2.53 -9.90
N GLU A 184 7.66 -1.65 -9.09
CA GLU A 184 7.72 -0.20 -9.20
C GLU A 184 7.25 0.29 -10.58
N GLU A 185 8.19 0.73 -11.42
CA GLU A 185 7.93 1.31 -12.74
C GLU A 185 8.44 0.41 -13.88
N ASN A 186 8.97 -0.78 -13.58
CA ASN A 186 9.51 -1.71 -14.58
C ASN A 186 8.37 -2.27 -15.46
N CYS A 187 8.52 -2.10 -16.77
CA CYS A 187 7.59 -2.58 -17.78
C CYS A 187 7.87 -4.05 -18.13
N LEU A 188 6.87 -4.94 -18.05
CA LEU A 188 7.05 -6.38 -18.32
C LEU A 188 7.10 -6.70 -19.83
N GLY A 189 6.88 -5.70 -20.68
CA GLY A 189 7.06 -5.76 -22.12
C GLY A 189 8.41 -5.21 -22.60
N ASP A 190 9.16 -4.55 -21.73
CA ASP A 190 10.48 -3.99 -22.04
C ASP A 190 11.59 -4.95 -21.60
N VAL A 191 12.59 -5.19 -22.45
CA VAL A 191 13.64 -6.18 -22.19
C VAL A 191 14.62 -5.70 -21.12
N ASP A 192 14.98 -4.41 -21.13
CA ASP A 192 15.94 -3.85 -20.18
C ASP A 192 15.33 -3.81 -18.76
N ASP A 193 14.06 -3.42 -18.66
CA ASP A 193 13.31 -3.47 -17.40
C ASP A 193 13.15 -4.91 -16.90
N MET A 194 12.86 -5.86 -17.78
CA MET A 194 12.77 -7.29 -17.43
C MET A 194 14.10 -7.84 -16.92
N ASP A 195 15.22 -7.53 -17.58
CA ASP A 195 16.56 -7.94 -17.15
C ASP A 195 16.91 -7.36 -15.77
N THR A 196 16.47 -6.12 -15.49
CA THR A 196 16.68 -5.45 -14.20
C THR A 196 16.00 -6.19 -13.05
N ILE A 197 14.79 -6.69 -13.25
CA ILE A 197 14.01 -7.39 -12.20
C ILE A 197 14.17 -8.91 -12.23
N GLN A 198 14.86 -9.47 -13.23
CA GLN A 198 14.92 -10.92 -13.48
C GLN A 198 15.40 -11.71 -12.26
N PHE A 199 16.38 -11.20 -11.52
CA PHE A 199 16.90 -11.84 -10.31
C PHE A 199 15.83 -11.99 -9.22
N MET A 200 14.92 -11.02 -9.10
CA MET A 200 13.81 -11.07 -8.15
C MET A 200 12.81 -12.14 -8.58
N LEU A 201 12.46 -12.17 -9.86
CA LEU A 201 11.51 -13.14 -10.41
C LEU A 201 12.03 -14.57 -10.29
N ASP A 202 13.32 -14.79 -10.52
CA ASP A 202 13.93 -16.11 -10.34
C ASP A 202 13.98 -16.55 -8.88
N HIS A 203 14.24 -15.62 -7.95
CA HIS A 203 14.10 -15.90 -6.53
C HIS A 203 12.67 -16.37 -6.19
N LEU A 204 11.65 -15.65 -6.68
CA LEU A 204 10.25 -15.95 -6.40
C LEU A 204 9.79 -17.32 -6.89
N LYS A 205 10.30 -17.81 -8.03
CA LYS A 205 9.97 -19.16 -8.54
C LYS A 205 10.30 -20.28 -7.56
N SER A 206 11.31 -20.08 -6.71
CA SER A 206 11.74 -21.04 -5.69
C SER A 206 11.23 -20.73 -4.29
N PHE A 207 10.64 -19.54 -4.09
CA PHE A 207 10.20 -19.07 -2.80
C PHE A 207 8.88 -19.72 -2.39
N ASN A 208 8.86 -20.37 -1.23
CA ASN A 208 7.68 -21.07 -0.69
C ASN A 208 7.36 -20.70 0.76
N GLY A 209 7.96 -19.61 1.27
CA GLY A 209 7.84 -19.20 2.66
C GLY A 209 6.45 -18.69 3.04
N CYS A 210 5.73 -18.07 2.10
CA CYS A 210 4.38 -17.54 2.31
C CYS A 210 3.69 -17.19 0.98
N HIS A 211 2.51 -16.55 1.05
CA HIS A 211 1.77 -16.11 -0.13
C HIS A 211 2.44 -14.88 -0.77
N VAL A 212 2.89 -15.05 -2.02
CA VAL A 212 3.55 -14.00 -2.82
C VAL A 212 2.53 -13.21 -3.64
N VAL A 213 2.59 -11.89 -3.51
CA VAL A 213 1.85 -10.90 -4.30
C VAL A 213 2.84 -10.16 -5.19
N LEU A 214 2.63 -10.20 -6.50
CA LEU A 214 3.40 -9.36 -7.43
C LEU A 214 2.62 -8.07 -7.68
N LEU A 215 3.19 -6.94 -7.31
CA LEU A 215 2.64 -5.61 -7.52
C LEU A 215 3.35 -4.99 -8.72
N ASN A 216 2.60 -4.57 -9.73
CA ASN A 216 3.11 -3.71 -10.79
C ASN A 216 2.17 -2.52 -10.99
N SER A 217 2.73 -1.34 -11.22
CA SER A 217 1.97 -0.17 -11.65
C SER A 217 2.17 0.01 -13.15
N PRO A 218 1.33 -0.58 -14.01
CA PRO A 218 1.58 -0.68 -15.45
C PRO A 218 1.54 0.65 -16.22
N ILE A 219 1.38 1.78 -15.52
CA ILE A 219 1.27 3.11 -16.10
C ILE A 219 2.54 3.90 -15.79
N ASN A 220 3.41 4.02 -16.79
CA ASN A 220 4.62 4.83 -16.76
C ASN A 220 4.34 6.24 -16.23
N HIS A 221 5.19 6.78 -15.35
CA HIS A 221 5.07 8.14 -14.81
C HIS A 221 5.06 9.25 -15.88
N LYS A 222 5.52 8.94 -17.10
CA LYS A 222 5.45 9.82 -18.28
C LYS A 222 4.02 10.03 -18.80
N ILE A 223 3.09 9.14 -18.48
CA ILE A 223 1.67 9.27 -18.87
C ILE A 223 1.01 10.27 -17.92
N THR A 224 0.77 11.48 -18.42
CA THR A 224 0.06 12.54 -17.70
C THR A 224 -1.43 12.49 -18.05
N ASN A 225 -2.31 12.89 -17.11
CA ASN A 225 -3.76 12.97 -17.35
C ASN A 225 -4.15 14.03 -18.43
N THR A 226 -3.18 14.79 -18.93
CA THR A 226 -3.34 15.76 -20.01
C THR A 226 -3.13 15.03 -21.33
N GLY A 227 -4.23 14.66 -22.00
CA GLY A 227 -4.20 14.00 -23.32
C GLY A 227 -4.83 12.61 -23.37
N LEU A 228 -5.53 12.16 -22.32
CA LEU A 228 -6.29 10.91 -22.35
C LEU A 228 -7.75 11.18 -22.74
N ASP A 229 -8.18 10.70 -23.90
CA ASP A 229 -9.58 10.78 -24.32
C ASP A 229 -10.44 9.71 -23.63
N HIS A 230 -11.73 10.00 -23.51
CA HIS A 230 -12.65 9.15 -22.76
C HIS A 230 -12.82 7.78 -23.45
N ALA A 231 -12.64 6.69 -22.68
CA ALA A 231 -12.76 5.31 -23.13
C ALA A 231 -11.71 4.89 -24.19
N GLU A 232 -10.66 5.69 -24.36
CA GLU A 232 -9.52 5.32 -25.19
C GLU A 232 -8.66 4.28 -24.46
N ILE A 233 -8.29 3.21 -25.18
CA ILE A 233 -7.32 2.24 -24.70
C ILE A 233 -5.97 2.94 -24.69
N ILE A 234 -5.32 2.97 -23.53
CA ILE A 234 -3.97 3.51 -23.44
C ILE A 234 -3.02 2.37 -23.81
N ASP A 235 -2.54 2.36 -25.06
CA ASP A 235 -1.62 1.33 -25.58
C ASP A 235 -0.33 1.16 -24.77
N SER A 236 0.01 2.16 -23.94
CA SER A 236 1.17 2.14 -23.04
C SER A 236 0.89 1.57 -21.64
N VAL A 237 -0.30 1.03 -21.39
CA VAL A 237 -0.64 0.36 -20.12
C VAL A 237 -0.49 -1.15 -20.28
N ASP A 238 0.55 -1.69 -19.66
CA ASP A 238 0.87 -3.11 -19.72
C ASP A 238 0.05 -3.94 -18.70
N ASN A 239 -1.12 -4.44 -19.10
CA ASN A 239 -1.93 -5.33 -18.26
C ASN A 239 -1.45 -6.80 -18.25
N SER A 240 -0.28 -7.10 -18.83
CA SER A 240 0.18 -8.48 -18.97
C SER A 240 0.49 -9.18 -17.63
N LEU A 241 0.60 -8.42 -16.53
CA LEU A 241 0.77 -9.01 -15.20
C LEU A 241 -0.37 -9.97 -14.85
N LEU A 242 -1.62 -9.66 -15.23
CA LEU A 242 -2.80 -10.51 -15.00
C LEU A 242 -2.60 -11.94 -15.50
N GLU A 243 -1.87 -12.10 -16.60
CA GLU A 243 -1.62 -13.39 -17.24
C GLU A 243 -0.27 -14.00 -16.84
N LYS A 244 0.72 -13.15 -16.53
CA LYS A 244 2.11 -13.57 -16.30
C LYS A 244 2.48 -13.84 -14.84
N PHE A 245 1.75 -13.29 -13.85
CA PHE A 245 2.20 -13.32 -12.44
C PHE A 245 2.53 -14.73 -11.92
N ARG A 246 1.77 -15.76 -12.34
CA ARG A 246 2.04 -17.15 -11.95
C ARG A 246 3.34 -17.70 -12.52
N ALA A 247 3.67 -17.34 -13.77
CA ALA A 247 4.94 -17.73 -14.39
C ALA A 247 6.15 -17.12 -13.68
N PHE A 248 5.94 -16.01 -12.96
CA PHE A 248 6.93 -15.35 -12.12
C PHE A 248 6.97 -15.87 -10.67
N GLY A 249 6.26 -16.97 -10.35
CA GLY A 249 6.25 -17.55 -9.01
C GLY A 249 5.33 -16.84 -8.01
N ALA A 250 4.49 -15.91 -8.46
CA ALA A 250 3.53 -15.24 -7.58
C ALA A 250 2.20 -16.00 -7.49
N HIS A 251 1.52 -15.85 -6.35
CA HIS A 251 0.25 -16.50 -6.06
C HIS A 251 -0.95 -15.58 -6.37
N SER A 252 -0.74 -14.27 -6.31
CA SER A 252 -1.70 -13.24 -6.72
C SER A 252 -0.99 -12.03 -7.30
N PHE A 253 -1.76 -11.14 -7.91
CA PHE A 253 -1.26 -9.88 -8.46
C PHE A 253 -1.96 -8.67 -7.81
N ALA A 254 -1.30 -7.52 -7.91
CA ALA A 254 -1.78 -6.24 -7.41
C ALA A 254 -1.43 -5.12 -8.40
N ASP A 255 -2.27 -4.09 -8.44
CA ASP A 255 -2.03 -2.87 -9.20
C ASP A 255 -2.65 -1.65 -8.49
N HIS A 256 -2.22 -0.45 -8.91
CA HIS A 256 -2.74 0.79 -8.35
C HIS A 256 -4.04 1.23 -9.02
N VAL A 257 -5.09 1.40 -8.22
CA VAL A 257 -6.35 1.97 -8.69
C VAL A 257 -6.15 3.45 -9.00
N ARG A 258 -6.57 3.90 -10.19
CA ARG A 258 -6.56 5.32 -10.57
C ARG A 258 -7.96 5.83 -10.92
N PHE A 259 -8.27 7.01 -10.40
CA PHE A 259 -9.49 7.74 -10.72
C PHE A 259 -9.13 8.94 -11.62
N PRO A 260 -9.43 8.91 -12.93
CA PRO A 260 -9.42 10.14 -13.71
C PRO A 260 -10.41 11.14 -13.10
N LYS A 261 -10.10 12.44 -13.20
CA LYS A 261 -11.04 13.51 -12.82
C LYS A 261 -12.35 13.24 -13.58
N ASN A 262 -13.36 12.72 -12.87
CA ASN A 262 -14.75 12.48 -13.28
C ASN A 262 -15.23 11.02 -13.48
N ARG A 263 -14.45 9.94 -13.23
CA ARG A 263 -15.00 8.56 -13.23
C ARG A 263 -14.05 7.52 -12.58
N VAL A 264 -14.61 6.36 -12.23
CA VAL A 264 -13.89 5.18 -11.74
C VAL A 264 -13.40 4.37 -12.94
N VAL A 265 -12.10 4.07 -13.00
CA VAL A 265 -11.55 3.02 -13.88
C VAL A 265 -11.00 1.94 -12.95
N MET A 266 -11.59 0.75 -13.01
CA MET A 266 -10.94 -0.46 -12.50
C MET A 266 -10.50 -1.23 -13.75
N ASN A 267 -9.24 -1.65 -13.77
CA ASN A 267 -8.72 -2.52 -14.82
C ASN A 267 -9.14 -3.96 -14.54
#